data_AF-X1SLS0-F1
#
_entry.id   AF-X1SLS0-F1
#
_cell.length_a   1.000
_cell.length_b   1.000
_cell.length_c   1.000
_cell.angle_alpha   90.00
_cell.angle_beta   90.00
_cell.angle_gamma   90.00
#
_symmetry.space_group_name_H-M   'P 1'
#
loop_
_entity.id
_entity.type
_entity.pdbx_description
1 polymer ?
#
loop_
_entity_poly.entity_id
_entity_poly.type
_entity_poly.pdbx_seq_one_letter_code
_entity_poly.pdbx_strand_id
1 'polypeptide(L)' 'MTEERIEEQATKPKPTGFTVCNCKLEVVTDPDGKRHFEATCLNKEARDDLASIFEQEAILRINPKVILEEIPPVAEPK' A
#
# COMPACT_ATOMS: atom_id res chain seq x y z
N MET A 1 23.40 4.84 -20.57
CA MET A 1 22.83 3.48 -20.51
C MET A 1 22.15 3.28 -19.16
N THR A 2 21.09 4.01 -18.90
CA THR A 2 20.41 4.02 -17.58
C THR A 2 18.91 4.27 -17.71
N GLU A 3 18.34 3.99 -18.89
CA GLU A 3 16.96 4.35 -19.22
C GLU A 3 16.02 3.13 -19.35
N GLU A 4 16.52 1.89 -19.37
CA GLU A 4 15.66 0.71 -19.58
C GLU A 4 15.00 0.13 -18.31
N ARG A 5 15.24 0.68 -17.12
CA ARG A 5 14.76 0.06 -15.85
C ARG A 5 13.40 0.55 -15.35
N ILE A 6 12.79 1.53 -15.99
CA ILE A 6 11.56 2.18 -15.48
C ILE A 6 10.28 1.54 -16.06
N GLU A 7 10.33 0.88 -17.22
CA GLU A 7 9.11 0.41 -17.90
C GLU A 7 8.54 -0.94 -17.42
N GLU A 8 9.26 -1.75 -16.64
CA GLU A 8 8.81 -3.12 -16.33
C GLU A 8 7.91 -3.28 -15.08
N GLN A 9 7.45 -2.19 -14.46
CA GLN A 9 6.57 -2.27 -13.28
C GLN A 9 5.07 -2.08 -13.56
N ALA A 10 4.67 -1.87 -14.82
CA ALA A 10 3.28 -1.54 -15.18
C ALA A 10 2.35 -2.73 -15.47
N THR A 11 2.76 -4.00 -15.29
CA THR A 11 1.94 -5.18 -15.65
C THR A 11 1.74 -6.21 -14.54
N LYS A 12 2.23 -5.97 -13.32
CA LYS A 12 1.94 -6.88 -12.20
C LYS A 12 0.64 -6.44 -11.52
N PRO A 13 -0.38 -7.30 -11.37
CA PRO A 13 -1.56 -6.98 -10.57
C PRO A 13 -1.08 -6.55 -9.19
N LYS A 14 -1.53 -5.38 -8.71
CA LYS A 14 -1.20 -4.89 -7.36
C LYS A 14 -1.50 -6.03 -6.38
N PRO A 15 -0.56 -6.39 -5.49
CA PRO A 15 -0.79 -7.48 -4.56
C PRO A 15 -2.06 -7.15 -3.76
N THR A 16 -3.08 -7.98 -3.95
CA THR A 16 -4.37 -7.87 -3.24
C THR A 16 -4.24 -8.34 -1.80
N GLY A 17 -3.08 -8.85 -1.40
CA GLY A 17 -2.78 -9.23 -0.03
C GLY A 17 -1.34 -8.97 0.38
N PHE A 18 -1.14 -8.84 1.68
CA PHE A 18 0.15 -8.60 2.32
C PHE A 18 0.18 -9.25 3.70
N THR A 19 1.38 -9.43 4.27
CA THR A 19 1.53 -10.00 5.61
C THR A 19 1.89 -8.91 6.60
N VAL A 20 1.17 -8.84 7.72
CA VAL A 20 1.45 -7.94 8.85
C VAL A 20 1.15 -8.68 10.15
N CYS A 21 2.00 -8.50 11.17
CA CYS A 21 1.85 -9.15 12.49
C CYS A 21 1.58 -10.67 12.43
N ASN A 22 2.24 -11.40 11.53
CA ASN A 22 2.03 -12.85 11.29
C ASN A 22 0.60 -13.22 10.84
N CYS A 23 -0.13 -12.26 10.29
CA CYS A 23 -1.40 -12.45 9.61
C CYS A 23 -1.24 -12.13 8.12
N LYS A 24 -1.82 -12.98 7.27
CA LYS A 24 -1.97 -12.69 5.83
C LYS A 24 -3.30 -11.96 5.64
N LEU A 25 -3.24 -10.72 5.19
CA LEU A 25 -4.39 -9.89 4.88
C LEU A 25 -4.65 -9.92 3.38
N GLU A 26 -5.92 -9.96 3.00
CA GLU A 26 -6.39 -9.95 1.61
C GLU A 26 -7.56 -8.95 1.49
N VAL A 27 -7.58 -8.19 0.40
CA VAL A 27 -8.70 -7.31 0.05
C VAL A 27 -9.73 -8.12 -0.71
N VAL A 28 -10.88 -8.31 -0.08
CA VAL A 28 -12.02 -8.98 -0.69
C VAL A 28 -13.11 -7.97 -1.01
N THR A 29 -13.94 -8.30 -2.00
CA THR A 29 -15.09 -7.49 -2.40
C THR A 29 -16.35 -8.27 -2.06
N ASP A 30 -17.22 -7.70 -1.23
CA ASP A 30 -18.51 -8.31 -0.90
C ASP A 30 -19.51 -8.21 -2.08
N PRO A 31 -20.61 -8.97 -2.04
CA PRO A 31 -21.64 -8.94 -3.09
C PRO A 31 -22.24 -7.55 -3.34
N ASP A 32 -22.22 -6.67 -2.34
CA ASP A 32 -22.67 -5.27 -2.43
C ASP A 32 -21.60 -4.35 -3.07
N GLY A 33 -20.43 -4.88 -3.42
CA GLY A 33 -19.34 -4.16 -4.07
C GLY A 33 -18.46 -3.35 -3.13
N LYS A 34 -18.64 -3.44 -1.81
CA LYS A 34 -17.73 -2.81 -0.85
C LYS A 34 -16.47 -3.66 -0.74
N ARG A 35 -15.37 -3.02 -0.32
CA ARG A 35 -14.08 -3.71 -0.11
C ARG A 35 -13.75 -3.71 1.36
N HIS A 36 -13.30 -4.84 1.86
CA HIS A 36 -12.84 -4.98 3.24
C HIS A 36 -11.59 -5.88 3.29
N PHE A 37 -10.88 -5.82 4.40
CA PHE A 37 -9.72 -6.67 4.65
C PHE A 37 -10.18 -7.94 5.38
N GLU A 38 -9.84 -9.10 4.82
CA GLU A 38 -9.90 -10.37 5.52
C GLU A 38 -8.49 -10.76 5.97
N ALA A 39 -8.36 -11.31 7.18
CA ALA A 39 -7.07 -11.68 7.75
C ALA A 39 -7.06 -13.14 8.21
N THR A 40 -6.06 -13.91 7.76
CA THR A 40 -5.75 -15.24 8.28
C THR A 40 -4.50 -15.15 9.14
N CYS A 41 -4.65 -15.35 10.45
CA CYS A 41 -3.56 -15.22 11.44
C CYS A 41 -3.02 -16.58 11.90
N LEU A 42 -1.72 -16.63 12.18
CA LEU A 42 -1.04 -17.87 12.62
C LEU A 42 -1.54 -18.36 13.99
N ASN A 43 -1.83 -17.46 14.92
CA ASN A 43 -2.27 -17.78 16.28
C ASN A 43 -3.14 -16.65 16.87
N LYS A 44 -3.66 -16.88 18.08
CA LYS A 44 -4.54 -15.93 18.77
C LYS A 44 -3.84 -14.60 19.09
N GLU A 45 -2.58 -14.66 19.52
CA GLU A 45 -1.80 -13.46 19.87
C GLU A 45 -1.64 -12.54 18.66
N ALA A 46 -1.24 -13.09 17.51
CA ALA A 46 -1.16 -12.36 16.24
C ALA A 46 -2.48 -11.70 15.83
N ARG A 47 -3.61 -12.39 16.06
CA ARG A 47 -4.95 -11.84 15.79
C ARG A 47 -5.27 -10.68 16.73
N ASP A 48 -5.03 -10.86 18.03
CA ASP A 48 -5.35 -9.87 19.05
C ASP A 48 -4.48 -8.59 18.85
N ASP A 49 -3.21 -8.77 18.46
CA ASP A 49 -2.31 -7.66 18.07
C ASP A 49 -2.80 -6.93 16.81
N LEU A 50 -3.17 -7.67 15.76
CA LEU A 50 -3.70 -7.08 14.53
C LEU A 50 -5.01 -6.32 14.79
N ALA A 51 -5.89 -6.88 15.62
CA ALA A 51 -7.15 -6.24 16.01
C ALA A 51 -6.87 -4.93 16.77
N SER A 52 -5.91 -4.94 17.70
CA SER A 52 -5.51 -3.73 18.43
C SER A 52 -5.03 -2.62 17.49
N ILE A 53 -4.25 -2.95 16.46
CA ILE A 53 -3.81 -1.98 15.44
C ILE A 53 -5.00 -1.38 14.69
N PHE A 54 -5.97 -2.21 14.26
CA PHE A 54 -7.15 -1.71 13.55
C PHE A 54 -8.06 -0.85 14.45
N GLU A 55 -8.19 -1.19 15.73
CA GLU A 55 -8.95 -0.39 16.70
C GLU A 55 -8.27 0.96 17.00
N GLN A 56 -6.94 0.97 17.09
CA GLN A 56 -6.16 2.17 17.40
C GLN A 56 -5.97 3.08 16.18
N GLU A 57 -5.74 2.52 14.99
CA GLU A 57 -5.34 3.24 13.77
C GLU A 57 -6.32 3.09 12.61
N ALA A 58 -7.62 3.28 12.85
CA ALA A 58 -8.65 3.27 11.79
C ALA A 58 -8.48 4.39 10.73
N ILE A 59 -7.59 5.37 10.95
CA ILE A 59 -7.28 6.46 10.02
C ILE A 59 -5.77 6.48 9.79
N LEU A 60 -5.29 5.50 9.02
CA LEU A 60 -3.92 5.47 8.55
C LEU A 60 -3.58 6.81 7.89
N ARG A 61 -2.36 7.29 8.17
CA ARG A 61 -1.70 8.40 7.48
C ARG A 61 -1.48 8.02 6.01
N ILE A 62 -2.54 7.98 5.22
CA ILE A 62 -2.51 7.74 3.79
C ILE A 62 -1.99 9.02 3.15
N ASN A 63 -0.67 9.16 3.16
CA ASN A 63 -0.01 10.23 2.42
C ASN A 63 0.10 9.77 0.96
N PRO A 64 -0.50 10.50 0.00
CA PRO A 64 -0.19 10.26 -1.40
C PRO A 64 1.32 10.43 -1.60
N LYS A 65 1.93 9.57 -2.42
CA LYS A 65 3.29 9.81 -2.89
C LYS A 65 3.27 11.09 -3.72
N VAL A 66 3.72 12.21 -3.17
CA VAL A 66 3.93 13.44 -3.93
C VAL A 66 5.23 13.26 -4.71
N ILE A 67 5.13 13.06 -6.03
CA ILE A 67 6.28 13.16 -6.92
C ILE A 67 6.41 14.64 -7.25
N LEU A 68 7.35 15.34 -6.63
CA LEU A 68 7.69 16.70 -7.00
C LEU A 68 8.49 16.61 -8.30
N GLU A 69 7.87 16.96 -9.44
CA GLU A 69 8.63 17.18 -10.67
C GLU A 69 9.60 18.34 -10.44
N GLU A 70 10.91 18.05 -10.49
CA GLU A 70 11.94 19.09 -10.41
C GLU A 70 11.71 20.08 -11.56
N ILE A 71 11.29 21.29 -11.21
CA ILE A 71 11.17 22.38 -12.17
C ILE A 71 12.59 22.67 -12.66
N PRO A 72 12.90 22.54 -13.96
CA PRO A 72 14.25 22.84 -14.44
C PRO A 72 14.58 24.31 -14.12
N PRO A 73 15.79 24.60 -13.64
CA PRO A 73 16.16 25.96 -13.28
C PRO A 73 16.02 26.85 -14.52
N VAL A 74 15.20 27.89 -14.42
CA VAL A 74 15.07 28.91 -15.46
C VAL A 74 16.45 29.53 -15.63
N ALA A 75 17.05 29.33 -16.81
CA ALA A 75 18.34 29.92 -17.15
C ALA A 75 18.23 31.45 -17.03
N GLU A 76 19.06 32.04 -16.18
CA GLU A 76 19.16 33.49 -16.03
C GLU A 76 19.61 34.10 -17.38
N PRO A 77 18.92 35.13 -17.89
CA PRO A 77 19.30 35.77 -19.14
C PRO A 77 20.60 36.54 -18.97
N LYS A 78 21.48 36.38 -19.96
CA LYS A 78 22.85 36.91 -20.02
C LYS A 78 22.91 38.40 -20.34
#